data_AF-A0A3M6TMZ4-F1
#
_entry.id   AF-A0A3M6TMZ4-F1
#
_cell.length_a   1.000
_cell.length_b   1.000
_cell.length_c   1.000
_cell.angle_alpha   90.00
_cell.angle_beta   90.00
_cell.angle_gamma   90.00
#
_symmetry.space_group_name_H-M   'P 1'
#
loop_
_entity.id
_entity.type
_entity.pdbx_description
1 polymer ?
#
loop_
_entity_poly.entity_id
_entity_poly.type
_entity_poly.pdbx_seq_one_letter_code
_entity_poly.pdbx_strand_id
1 'polypeptide(L)'
;MDMLKAEEKRWLVVGICLSKVLTPAMRRVIGQEMHQLYQNMVLPPTCIHSQTLSSYLKRLPPSTVRLNYVNINNNATQSSYHSYDYCVKDELSLAKLFVKPFMSSFTGFDETLDSSAALSILCVAPNFVYDGINIIASDVRDLVRNEWGHSLFWKIVVVILLVGIVIFLYQHFTRGTKLRYWYCNCGCIPGHKLSFVYKTFDRQTPKVNGIEFDWEKLRNKLGLTFEAMDRPGIL
;
A
#
# COMPACT_ATOMS: atom_id res chain seq x y z
N MET A 1 -10.22 10.00 -26.79
CA MET A 1 -9.90 10.59 -25.47
C MET A 1 -11.23 10.74 -24.77
N ASP A 2 -11.63 9.72 -24.00
CA ASP A 2 -12.95 9.74 -23.36
C ASP A 2 -12.99 10.84 -22.30
N MET A 3 -13.97 11.72 -22.47
CA MET A 3 -14.26 12.81 -21.54
C MET A 3 -14.70 12.19 -20.21
N LEU A 4 -14.03 12.54 -19.11
CA LEU A 4 -14.42 12.15 -17.74
C LEU A 4 -15.95 12.31 -17.54
N LYS A 5 -16.60 11.28 -16.99
CA LYS A 5 -18.02 11.34 -16.68
C LYS A 5 -18.27 12.46 -15.65
N ALA A 6 -19.48 13.04 -15.65
CA ALA A 6 -19.81 14.18 -14.79
C ALA A 6 -19.54 13.91 -13.29
N GLU A 7 -19.80 12.69 -12.84
CA GLU A 7 -19.51 12.25 -11.47
C GLU A 7 -18.00 12.21 -11.17
N GLU A 8 -17.18 11.79 -12.12
CA GLU A 8 -15.72 11.72 -11.95
C GLU A 8 -15.12 13.12 -11.90
N LYS A 9 -15.65 14.05 -12.70
CA LYS A 9 -15.31 15.48 -12.62
C LYS A 9 -15.65 16.05 -11.24
N ARG A 10 -16.82 15.69 -10.67
CA ARG A 10 -17.21 16.12 -9.32
C ARG A 10 -16.25 15.60 -8.26
N TRP A 11 -15.95 14.31 -8.26
CA TRP A 11 -15.01 13.71 -7.31
C TRP A 11 -13.60 14.28 -7.44
N LEU A 12 -13.16 14.61 -8.65
CA LEU A 12 -11.88 15.30 -8.86
C LEU A 12 -11.88 16.68 -8.19
N VAL A 13 -12.91 17.50 -8.43
CA VAL A 13 -13.04 18.83 -7.82
C VAL A 13 -13.11 18.73 -6.30
N VAL A 14 -13.93 17.81 -5.77
CA VAL A 14 -14.05 17.57 -4.32
C VAL A 14 -12.71 17.17 -3.70
N GLY A 15 -11.98 16.24 -4.31
CA GLY A 15 -10.66 15.82 -3.84
C GLY A 15 -9.63 16.97 -3.87
N ILE A 16 -9.66 17.82 -4.90
CA ILE A 16 -8.80 19.00 -4.99
C ILE A 16 -9.17 20.02 -3.90
N CYS A 17 -10.45 20.34 -3.73
CA CYS A 17 -10.91 21.25 -2.67
C CYS A 17 -10.53 20.73 -1.29
N LEU A 18 -10.74 19.43 -1.02
CA LEU A 18 -10.36 18.80 0.24
C LEU A 18 -8.86 18.91 0.50
N SER A 19 -8.03 18.56 -0.47
CA SER A 19 -6.57 18.49 -0.29
C SER A 19 -5.86 19.85 -0.36
N LYS A 20 -6.29 20.75 -1.25
CA LYS A 20 -5.59 22.02 -1.53
C LYS A 20 -6.21 23.24 -0.85
N VAL A 21 -7.47 23.17 -0.42
CA VAL A 21 -8.17 24.30 0.22
C VAL A 21 -8.49 23.99 1.67
N LEU A 22 -9.22 22.90 1.92
CA LEU A 22 -9.71 22.58 3.26
C LEU A 22 -8.59 22.09 4.18
N THR A 23 -7.75 21.15 3.72
CA THR A 23 -6.67 20.57 4.55
C THR A 23 -5.66 21.63 5.04
N PRO A 24 -5.18 22.58 4.21
CA PRO A 24 -4.34 23.68 4.69
C PRO A 24 -5.01 24.55 5.77
N ALA A 25 -6.30 24.84 5.62
CA ALA A 25 -7.04 25.61 6.61
C ALA A 25 -7.17 24.83 7.94
N MET A 26 -7.49 23.53 7.86
CA MET A 26 -7.55 22.64 9.02
C MET A 26 -6.21 22.56 9.75
N ARG A 27 -5.09 22.40 9.04
CA ARG A 27 -3.74 22.33 9.64
C ARG A 27 -3.45 23.55 10.51
N ARG A 28 -3.78 24.75 10.01
CA ARG A 28 -3.58 26.00 10.74
C ARG A 28 -4.38 26.04 12.04
N VAL A 29 -5.67 25.72 11.97
CA VAL A 29 -6.56 25.70 13.15
C VAL A 29 -6.11 24.63 14.15
N ILE A 30 -5.83 23.42 13.67
CA ILE A 30 -5.35 22.31 14.50
C ILE A 30 -4.06 22.69 15.21
N GLY A 31 -3.08 23.28 14.52
CA GLY A 31 -1.82 23.68 15.14
C GLY A 31 -2.03 24.68 16.28
N GLN A 32 -2.90 25.67 16.09
CA GLN A 32 -3.23 26.67 17.11
C GLN A 32 -3.93 26.05 18.32
N GLU A 33 -4.95 25.23 18.08
CA GLU A 33 -5.72 24.57 19.14
C GLU A 33 -4.89 23.54 19.90
N MET A 34 -4.05 22.75 19.22
CA MET A 34 -3.17 21.78 19.86
C MET A 34 -2.11 22.46 20.72
N HIS A 35 -1.59 23.61 20.28
CA HIS A 35 -0.67 24.39 21.09
C HIS A 35 -1.34 24.86 22.39
N GLN A 36 -2.52 25.48 22.32
CA GLN A 36 -3.26 25.92 23.49
C GLN A 36 -3.63 24.76 24.42
N LEU A 37 -4.12 23.66 23.84
CA LEU A 37 -4.50 22.46 24.58
C LEU A 37 -3.29 21.87 25.32
N TYR A 38 -2.14 21.80 24.67
CA TYR A 38 -0.91 21.30 25.26
C TYR A 38 -0.47 22.16 26.46
N GLN A 39 -0.45 23.49 26.31
CA GLN A 39 -0.09 24.39 27.42
C GLN A 39 -1.01 24.19 28.63
N ASN A 40 -2.31 24.02 28.41
CA ASN A 40 -3.27 23.75 29.49
C ASN A 40 -3.04 22.38 30.16
N MET A 41 -2.62 21.36 29.40
CA MET A 41 -2.39 20.00 29.90
C MET A 41 -1.04 19.81 30.60
N VAL A 42 -0.09 20.70 30.35
CA VAL A 42 1.19 20.74 31.08
C VAL A 42 0.96 21.12 32.55
N LEU A 43 -0.07 21.91 32.84
CA LEU A 43 -0.39 22.38 34.18
C LEU A 43 -1.00 21.26 35.07
N PRO A 44 -0.89 21.39 36.40
CA PRO A 44 -1.62 20.52 37.33
C PRO A 44 -3.13 20.64 37.14
N PRO A 45 -3.89 19.53 37.31
CA PRO A 45 -3.47 18.23 37.83
C PRO A 45 -2.95 17.24 36.76
N THR A 46 -3.02 17.61 35.47
CA THR A 46 -2.81 16.65 34.37
C THR A 46 -1.33 16.31 34.16
N CYS A 47 -0.46 17.32 34.22
CA CYS A 47 1.00 17.20 34.05
C CYS A 47 1.40 16.23 32.92
N ILE A 48 0.83 16.42 31.72
CA ILE A 48 0.91 15.44 30.62
C ILE A 48 2.34 15.12 30.16
N HIS A 49 3.24 16.09 30.36
CA HIS A 49 4.66 16.02 30.03
C HIS A 49 5.48 15.11 30.96
N SER A 50 4.93 14.72 32.12
CA SER A 50 5.60 13.89 33.12
C SER A 50 4.83 12.60 33.45
N GLN A 51 3.97 12.15 32.54
CA GLN A 51 3.14 10.96 32.75
C GLN A 51 3.97 9.66 32.72
N THR A 52 3.59 8.72 33.58
CA THR A 52 4.20 7.39 33.66
C THR A 52 3.17 6.29 33.40
N LEU A 53 3.60 5.03 33.33
CA LEU A 53 2.71 3.88 33.15
C LEU A 53 1.56 3.82 34.19
N SER A 54 1.77 4.31 35.41
CA SER A 54 0.74 4.31 36.45
C SER A 54 -0.18 5.54 36.41
N SER A 55 0.25 6.64 35.78
CA SER A 55 -0.45 7.94 35.81
C SER A 55 -0.90 8.49 34.45
N TYR A 56 -0.64 7.77 33.35
CA TYR A 56 -1.01 8.24 32.01
C TYR A 56 -2.54 8.35 31.82
N LEU A 57 -2.94 9.32 30.99
CA LEU A 57 -4.33 9.50 30.63
C LEU A 57 -4.78 8.46 29.62
N LYS A 58 -5.78 7.64 29.97
CA LYS A 58 -6.32 6.67 28.99
C LYS A 58 -7.21 7.35 27.95
N ARG A 59 -7.92 8.41 28.34
CA ARG A 59 -8.92 9.15 27.56
C ARG A 59 -8.91 10.62 27.99
N LEU A 60 -9.42 11.49 27.13
CA LEU A 60 -9.53 12.93 27.37
C LEU A 60 -10.98 13.38 27.19
N PRO A 61 -11.77 13.54 28.27
CA PRO A 61 -13.12 14.07 28.19
C PRO A 61 -13.16 15.44 27.50
N PRO A 62 -14.22 15.79 26.73
CA PRO A 62 -15.44 15.02 26.50
C PRO A 62 -15.28 13.83 25.52
N SER A 63 -14.10 13.63 24.94
CA SER A 63 -13.83 12.51 24.05
C SER A 63 -13.81 11.17 24.78
N THR A 64 -14.44 10.15 24.19
CA THR A 64 -14.49 8.78 24.71
C THR A 64 -13.40 7.88 24.13
N VAL A 65 -12.64 8.38 23.15
CA VAL A 65 -11.62 7.63 22.42
C VAL A 65 -10.37 7.44 23.27
N ARG A 66 -9.76 6.25 23.17
CA ARG A 66 -8.50 5.93 23.87
C ARG A 66 -7.32 6.63 23.18
N LEU A 67 -6.44 7.22 23.99
CA LEU A 67 -5.23 7.88 23.51
C LEU A 67 -4.18 6.86 23.03
N ASN A 68 -3.56 7.15 21.88
CA ASN A 68 -2.63 6.25 21.20
C ASN A 68 -1.16 6.55 21.53
N TYR A 69 -0.72 6.19 22.74
CA TYR A 69 0.68 6.39 23.15
C TYR A 69 1.70 5.61 22.32
N VAL A 70 1.28 4.58 21.58
CA VAL A 70 2.13 3.87 20.61
C VAL A 70 2.69 4.81 19.52
N ASN A 71 2.01 5.94 19.26
CA ASN A 71 2.34 6.87 18.19
C ASN A 71 3.46 7.86 18.56
N ILE A 72 3.87 7.93 19.82
CA ILE A 72 4.86 8.90 20.32
C ILE A 72 6.12 8.20 20.85
N ASN A 73 7.21 8.95 21.03
CA ASN A 73 8.45 8.49 21.67
C ASN A 73 9.04 7.17 21.14
N ASN A 74 8.79 6.84 19.87
CA ASN A 74 9.16 5.55 19.27
C ASN A 74 8.58 4.33 20.01
N ASN A 75 7.43 4.48 20.68
CA ASN A 75 6.77 3.39 21.40
C ASN A 75 6.36 2.22 20.48
N ALA A 76 6.17 2.47 19.18
CA ALA A 76 5.91 1.44 18.18
C ALA A 76 7.04 0.39 18.04
N THR A 77 8.28 0.71 18.43
CA THR A 77 9.41 -0.25 18.40
C THR A 77 9.56 -1.03 19.70
N GLN A 78 8.81 -0.69 20.74
CA GLN A 78 8.90 -1.33 22.04
C GLN A 78 8.15 -2.66 22.04
N SER A 79 8.71 -3.66 22.71
CA SER A 79 8.15 -5.02 22.78
C SER A 79 6.86 -5.12 23.59
N SER A 80 6.60 -4.17 24.47
CA SER A 80 5.42 -4.16 25.35
C SER A 80 5.01 -2.75 25.72
N TYR A 81 3.72 -2.56 25.97
CA TYR A 81 3.16 -1.29 26.45
C TYR A 81 3.71 -0.89 27.82
N HIS A 82 4.20 -1.86 28.61
CA HIS A 82 4.85 -1.57 29.90
C HIS A 82 6.14 -0.76 29.75
N SER A 83 6.79 -0.83 28.59
CA SER A 83 8.05 -0.13 28.28
C SER A 83 7.83 1.19 27.56
N TYR A 84 6.57 1.63 27.41
CA TYR A 84 6.27 2.87 26.70
C TYR A 84 6.74 4.09 27.50
N ASP A 85 7.31 5.06 26.79
CA ASP A 85 7.49 6.42 27.30
C ASP A 85 6.17 7.17 27.11
N TYR A 86 5.47 7.40 28.23
CA TYR A 86 4.16 8.05 28.28
C TYR A 86 4.24 9.59 28.33
N CYS A 87 5.43 10.18 28.38
CA CYS A 87 5.60 11.63 28.44
C CYS A 87 5.23 12.28 27.10
N VAL A 88 4.25 13.19 27.11
CA VAL A 88 3.90 13.99 25.92
C VAL A 88 4.76 15.24 25.93
N LYS A 89 5.78 15.29 25.06
CA LYS A 89 6.86 16.30 25.13
C LYS A 89 6.52 17.62 24.45
N ASP A 90 5.51 17.62 23.58
CA ASP A 90 5.20 18.74 22.69
C ASP A 90 3.77 18.59 22.10
N GLU A 91 3.27 19.65 21.48
CA GLU A 91 1.95 19.71 20.85
C GLU A 91 1.77 18.73 19.68
N LEU A 92 2.84 18.38 18.96
CA LEU A 92 2.78 17.40 17.87
C LEU A 92 2.59 16.00 18.44
N SER A 93 3.32 15.66 19.50
CA SER A 93 3.14 14.42 20.26
C SER A 93 1.72 14.32 20.82
N LEU A 94 1.15 15.41 21.32
CA LEU A 94 -0.25 15.45 21.76
C LEU A 94 -1.20 15.14 20.60
N ALA A 95 -1.03 15.80 19.46
CA ALA A 95 -1.86 15.55 18.27
C ALA A 95 -1.81 14.09 17.80
N LYS A 96 -0.62 13.47 17.88
CA LYS A 96 -0.43 12.06 17.53
C LYS A 96 -1.24 11.09 18.40
N LEU A 97 -1.58 11.46 19.63
CA LEU A 97 -2.43 10.62 20.49
C LEU A 97 -3.86 10.46 19.94
N PHE A 98 -4.36 11.43 19.18
CA PHE A 98 -5.72 11.47 18.65
C PHE A 98 -5.90 10.77 17.29
N VAL A 99 -4.82 10.22 16.72
CA VAL A 99 -4.86 9.55 15.42
C VAL A 99 -4.55 8.06 15.53
N LYS A 100 -4.93 7.29 14.51
CA LYS A 100 -4.54 5.87 14.41
C LYS A 100 -3.05 5.73 14.06
N PRO A 101 -2.38 4.60 14.39
CA PRO A 101 -0.95 4.44 14.16
C PRO A 101 -0.48 4.66 12.71
N PHE A 102 -1.26 4.23 11.73
CA PHE A 102 -0.90 4.44 10.31
C PHE A 102 -1.04 5.90 9.85
N MET A 103 -1.64 6.77 10.66
CA MET A 103 -1.82 8.20 10.40
C MET A 103 -0.83 9.07 11.17
N SER A 104 0.02 8.51 12.06
CA SER A 104 0.85 9.29 12.98
C SER A 104 2.24 9.66 12.43
N SER A 105 2.47 9.45 11.13
CA SER A 105 3.76 9.69 10.48
C SER A 105 4.07 11.16 10.20
N PHE A 106 3.14 12.08 10.47
CA PHE A 106 3.35 13.51 10.26
C PHE A 106 4.43 14.07 11.21
N THR A 107 5.22 15.03 10.71
CA THR A 107 6.33 15.65 11.45
C THR A 107 6.02 17.07 11.90
N GLY A 108 4.92 17.65 11.42
CA GLY A 108 4.50 19.00 11.75
C GLY A 108 3.02 19.22 11.45
N PHE A 109 2.50 20.39 11.83
CA PHE A 109 1.18 20.89 11.39
C PHE A 109 1.29 21.57 10.02
N ASP A 110 1.93 20.89 9.09
CA ASP A 110 2.30 21.37 7.76
C ASP A 110 1.85 20.38 6.69
N GLU A 111 2.52 20.37 5.54
CA GLU A 111 2.22 19.47 4.43
C GLU A 111 2.24 17.99 4.79
N THR A 112 2.97 17.60 5.85
CA THR A 112 3.06 16.22 6.31
C THR A 112 1.81 15.72 7.03
N LEU A 113 0.96 16.62 7.55
CA LEU A 113 -0.32 16.26 8.15
C LEU A 113 -1.38 16.11 7.04
N ASP A 114 -1.70 14.89 6.66
CA ASP A 114 -2.69 14.63 5.61
C ASP A 114 -4.14 14.91 6.07
N SER A 115 -5.08 14.90 5.12
CA SER A 115 -6.50 15.15 5.41
C SER A 115 -7.10 14.09 6.34
N SER A 116 -6.63 12.86 6.25
CA SER A 116 -7.08 11.74 7.08
C SER A 116 -6.74 11.94 8.55
N ALA A 117 -5.48 12.29 8.85
CA ALA A 117 -4.99 12.59 10.18
C ALA A 117 -5.63 13.87 10.71
N ALA A 118 -5.70 14.93 9.91
CA ALA A 118 -6.34 16.18 10.30
C ALA A 118 -7.81 15.98 10.70
N LEU A 119 -8.60 15.26 9.90
CA LEU A 119 -10.00 14.95 10.22
C LEU A 119 -10.11 14.07 11.47
N SER A 120 -9.18 13.13 11.67
CA SER A 120 -9.14 12.30 12.89
C SER A 120 -8.92 13.15 14.14
N ILE A 121 -8.03 14.15 14.09
CA ILE A 121 -7.81 15.06 15.22
C ILE A 121 -9.08 15.86 15.50
N LEU A 122 -9.73 16.45 14.48
CA LEU A 122 -10.98 17.22 14.66
C LEU A 122 -12.12 16.38 15.25
N CYS A 123 -12.18 15.08 14.93
CA CYS A 123 -13.20 14.18 15.47
C CYS A 123 -13.01 13.87 16.97
N VAL A 124 -11.79 13.97 17.48
CA VAL A 124 -11.41 13.32 18.73
C VAL A 124 -10.87 14.29 19.78
N ALA A 125 -10.16 15.34 19.37
CA ALA A 125 -9.55 16.24 20.34
C ALA A 125 -10.62 17.04 21.11
N PRO A 126 -10.43 17.24 22.42
CA PRO A 126 -11.48 17.71 23.33
C PRO A 126 -12.02 19.10 22.97
N ASN A 127 -11.18 20.04 22.53
CA ASN A 127 -11.63 21.39 22.12
C ASN A 127 -12.68 21.30 20.99
N PHE A 128 -12.38 20.52 19.94
CA PHE A 128 -13.29 20.36 18.81
C PHE A 128 -14.55 19.56 19.15
N VAL A 129 -14.43 18.57 20.05
CA VAL A 129 -15.59 17.81 20.52
C VAL A 129 -16.50 18.70 21.36
N TYR A 130 -15.93 19.57 22.20
CA TYR A 130 -16.70 20.53 23.00
C TYR A 130 -17.48 21.51 22.12
N ASP A 131 -16.87 21.98 21.03
CA ASP A 131 -17.51 22.88 20.06
C ASP A 131 -18.46 22.18 19.07
N GLY A 132 -18.63 20.85 19.17
CA GLY A 132 -19.48 20.06 18.27
C GLY A 132 -18.92 19.89 16.85
N ILE A 133 -17.67 20.31 16.61
CA ILE A 133 -16.98 20.19 15.31
C ILE A 133 -16.76 18.72 14.93
N ASN A 134 -16.70 17.84 15.92
CA ASN A 134 -16.53 16.40 15.71
C ASN A 134 -17.61 15.79 14.80
N ILE A 135 -18.86 16.25 14.88
CA ILE A 135 -19.98 15.76 14.05
C ILE A 135 -19.73 16.10 12.58
N ILE A 136 -19.39 17.36 12.30
CA ILE A 136 -19.10 17.83 10.94
C ILE A 136 -17.84 17.15 10.41
N ALA A 137 -16.81 17.00 11.25
CA ALA A 137 -15.58 16.33 10.87
C ALA A 137 -15.81 14.84 10.56
N SER A 138 -16.68 14.15 11.29
CA SER A 138 -17.04 12.76 10.98
C SER A 138 -17.79 12.66 9.66
N ASP A 139 -18.74 13.57 9.39
CA ASP A 139 -19.48 13.56 8.12
C ASP A 139 -18.56 13.81 6.93
N VAL A 140 -17.66 14.80 7.01
CA VAL A 140 -16.68 15.06 5.94
C VAL A 140 -15.74 13.87 5.76
N ARG A 141 -15.32 13.22 6.84
CA ARG A 141 -14.45 12.05 6.75
C ARG A 141 -15.17 10.87 6.08
N ASP A 142 -16.39 10.58 6.51
CA ASP A 142 -17.08 9.35 6.16
C ASP A 142 -17.85 9.48 4.82
N LEU A 143 -18.51 10.61 4.56
CA LEU A 143 -19.30 10.85 3.35
C LEU A 143 -18.51 11.47 2.19
N VAL A 144 -17.40 12.16 2.46
CA VAL A 144 -16.63 12.85 1.42
C VAL A 144 -15.27 12.20 1.20
N ARG A 145 -14.40 12.17 2.23
CA ARG A 145 -13.01 11.70 2.09
C ARG A 145 -12.92 10.19 1.83
N ASN A 146 -13.70 9.38 2.55
CA ASN A 146 -13.68 7.93 2.40
C ASN A 146 -14.32 7.50 1.07
N GLU A 147 -15.50 8.05 0.72
CA GLU A 147 -16.15 7.79 -0.58
C GLU A 147 -15.26 8.15 -1.77
N TRP A 148 -14.63 9.34 -1.74
CA TRP A 148 -13.66 9.75 -2.74
C TRP A 148 -12.48 8.75 -2.83
N GLY A 149 -11.93 8.35 -1.67
CA GLY A 149 -10.82 7.42 -1.59
C GLY A 149 -11.17 6.02 -2.12
N HIS A 150 -12.37 5.50 -1.81
CA HIS A 150 -12.86 4.22 -2.30
C HIS A 150 -13.05 4.21 -3.82
N SER A 151 -13.67 5.27 -4.35
CA SER A 151 -13.87 5.45 -5.80
C SER A 151 -12.53 5.47 -6.54
N LEU A 152 -11.52 6.16 -6.01
CA LEU A 152 -10.19 6.23 -6.61
C LEU A 152 -9.43 4.90 -6.48
N PHE A 153 -9.47 4.26 -5.31
CA PHE A 153 -8.75 3.02 -5.05
C PHE A 153 -9.21 1.89 -5.96
N TRP A 154 -10.53 1.70 -6.12
CA TRP A 154 -11.06 0.65 -6.99
C TRP A 154 -10.62 0.85 -8.45
N LYS A 155 -10.60 2.10 -8.91
CA LYS A 155 -10.12 2.44 -10.27
C LYS A 155 -8.65 2.12 -10.45
N ILE A 156 -7.79 2.46 -9.48
CA ILE A 156 -6.35 2.15 -9.54
C ILE A 156 -6.13 0.63 -9.57
N VAL A 157 -6.86 -0.13 -8.75
CA VAL A 157 -6.78 -1.60 -8.73
C VAL A 157 -7.15 -2.18 -10.09
N VAL A 158 -8.24 -1.70 -10.72
CA VAL A 158 -8.64 -2.14 -12.06
C VAL A 158 -7.55 -1.85 -13.10
N VAL A 159 -6.96 -0.65 -13.08
CA VAL A 159 -5.86 -0.31 -14.00
C VAL A 159 -4.64 -1.20 -13.79
N ILE A 160 -4.24 -1.45 -12.54
CA ILE A 160 -3.11 -2.34 -12.22
C ILE A 160 -3.40 -3.76 -12.72
N LEU A 161 -4.62 -4.27 -12.54
CA LEU A 161 -5.01 -5.59 -13.04
C LEU A 161 -4.96 -5.64 -14.57
N LEU A 162 -5.45 -4.62 -15.28
CA LEU A 162 -5.37 -4.56 -16.74
C LEU A 162 -3.93 -4.53 -17.23
N VAL A 163 -3.06 -3.72 -16.62
CA VAL A 163 -1.62 -3.69 -16.94
C VAL A 163 -0.98 -5.04 -16.65
N GLY A 164 -1.31 -5.67 -15.52
CA GLY A 164 -0.85 -7.00 -15.16
C GLY A 164 -1.27 -8.06 -16.18
N ILE A 165 -2.51 -8.01 -16.67
CA ILE A 165 -3.03 -8.89 -17.73
C ILE A 165 -2.25 -8.65 -19.03
N VAL A 166 -2.03 -7.40 -19.44
CA VAL A 166 -1.25 -7.10 -20.65
C VAL A 166 0.18 -7.62 -20.54
N ILE A 167 0.84 -7.41 -19.40
CA ILE A 167 2.18 -7.93 -19.13
C ILE A 167 2.16 -9.47 -19.15
N PHE A 168 1.17 -10.10 -18.55
CA PHE A 168 1.02 -11.55 -18.54
C PHE A 168 0.85 -12.10 -19.96
N LEU A 169 -0.06 -11.52 -20.75
CA LEU A 169 -0.29 -11.89 -22.15
C LEU A 169 0.97 -11.68 -22.99
N TYR A 170 1.66 -10.55 -22.83
CA TYR A 170 2.94 -10.30 -23.49
C TYR A 170 3.96 -11.40 -23.16
N GLN A 171 4.11 -11.72 -21.87
CA GLN A 171 5.02 -12.77 -21.42
C GLN A 171 4.62 -14.16 -21.91
N HIS A 172 3.32 -14.43 -22.06
CA HIS A 172 2.81 -15.72 -22.52
C HIS A 172 3.00 -15.91 -24.04
N PHE A 173 2.69 -14.89 -24.84
CA PHE A 173 2.67 -15.00 -26.30
C PHE A 173 4.02 -14.74 -26.98
N THR A 174 4.86 -13.86 -26.43
CA THR A 174 6.15 -13.53 -27.07
C THR A 174 7.20 -14.62 -26.86
N ARG A 175 8.01 -14.89 -27.89
CA ARG A 175 9.10 -15.88 -27.83
C ARG A 175 10.30 -15.26 -27.11
N GLY A 176 10.96 -16.02 -26.22
CA GLY A 176 12.16 -15.58 -25.50
C GLY A 176 11.92 -14.93 -24.12
N THR A 177 10.70 -14.98 -23.59
CA THR A 177 10.37 -14.43 -22.26
C THR A 177 10.67 -15.39 -21.12
N LYS A 178 10.94 -14.84 -19.93
CA LYS A 178 11.23 -15.61 -18.72
C LYS A 178 10.12 -16.61 -18.38
N LEU A 179 8.86 -16.21 -18.49
CA LEU A 179 7.69 -17.04 -18.20
C LEU A 179 7.62 -18.28 -19.11
N ARG A 180 7.88 -18.10 -20.41
CA ARG A 180 7.91 -19.21 -21.37
C ARG A 180 9.10 -20.15 -21.15
N TYR A 181 10.28 -19.61 -20.85
CA TYR A 181 11.43 -20.44 -20.46
C TYR A 181 11.17 -21.23 -19.18
N TRP A 182 10.48 -20.64 -18.22
CA TRP A 182 10.06 -21.32 -17.00
C TRP A 182 9.10 -22.47 -17.29
N TYR A 183 8.06 -22.27 -18.11
CA TYR A 183 7.18 -23.36 -18.56
C TYR A 183 7.95 -24.49 -19.25
N CYS A 184 8.88 -24.16 -20.16
CA CYS A 184 9.73 -25.16 -20.80
C CYS A 184 10.63 -25.89 -19.81
N ASN A 185 11.09 -25.23 -18.75
CA ASN A 185 11.92 -25.84 -17.71
C ASN A 185 11.13 -26.78 -16.80
N CYS A 186 9.86 -26.48 -16.52
CA CYS A 186 8.96 -27.39 -15.78
C CYS A 186 8.70 -28.71 -16.52
N GLY A 187 8.78 -28.71 -17.86
CA GLY A 187 8.69 -29.92 -18.69
C GLY A 187 10.04 -30.56 -19.04
N CYS A 188 11.15 -30.03 -18.52
CA CYS A 188 12.49 -30.48 -18.90
C CYS A 188 12.85 -31.80 -18.20
N ILE A 189 13.22 -32.82 -18.98
CA ILE A 189 13.75 -34.07 -18.44
C ILE A 189 15.23 -33.85 -18.09
N PRO A 190 15.68 -34.17 -16.86
CA PRO A 190 17.08 -34.00 -16.45
C PRO A 190 18.04 -34.72 -17.40
N GLY A 191 19.09 -34.03 -17.86
CA GLY A 191 20.14 -34.61 -18.71
C GLY A 191 20.00 -34.43 -20.23
N HIS A 192 18.93 -33.78 -20.73
CA HIS A 192 18.65 -33.67 -22.18
C HIS A 192 18.76 -32.25 -22.75
N LYS A 193 19.51 -31.36 -22.08
CA LYS A 193 19.63 -29.95 -22.47
C LYS A 193 20.85 -29.75 -23.38
N LEU A 194 20.60 -29.39 -24.63
CA LEU A 194 21.64 -29.10 -25.60
C LEU A 194 21.64 -27.60 -25.95
N SER A 195 22.80 -26.99 -26.17
CA SER A 195 22.89 -25.57 -26.51
C SER A 195 23.91 -25.38 -27.61
N PHE A 196 23.47 -24.84 -28.74
CA PHE A 196 24.31 -24.53 -29.89
C PHE A 196 24.52 -23.03 -30.00
N VAL A 197 25.72 -22.62 -30.41
CA VAL A 197 26.02 -21.21 -30.71
C VAL A 197 26.42 -21.14 -32.16
N TYR A 198 25.62 -20.45 -32.97
CA TYR A 198 25.94 -20.20 -34.37
C TYR A 198 26.73 -18.90 -34.48
N LYS A 199 27.78 -18.87 -35.31
CA LYS A 199 28.42 -17.61 -35.74
C LYS A 199 27.80 -17.20 -37.07
N THR A 200 27.02 -16.13 -37.05
CA THR A 200 26.46 -15.55 -38.29
C THR A 200 27.49 -14.62 -38.94
N PHE A 201 27.36 -14.36 -40.25
CA PHE A 201 28.25 -13.46 -40.99
C PHE A 201 28.27 -12.03 -40.41
N ASP A 202 27.19 -11.62 -39.74
CA ASP A 202 27.00 -10.29 -39.14
C ASP A 202 27.55 -10.17 -37.70
N ARG A 203 28.46 -11.06 -37.28
CA ARG A 203 29.07 -11.12 -35.93
C ARG A 203 28.09 -11.31 -34.76
N GLN A 204 26.82 -11.66 -35.00
CA GLN A 204 25.90 -12.07 -33.93
C GLN A 204 26.11 -13.54 -33.58
N THR A 205 26.14 -13.85 -32.27
CA THR A 205 26.27 -15.21 -31.73
C THR A 205 25.00 -15.65 -31.00
N PRO A 206 23.89 -15.94 -31.72
CA PRO A 206 22.69 -16.44 -31.06
C PRO A 206 22.93 -17.82 -30.46
N LYS A 207 22.63 -17.96 -29.16
CA LYS A 207 22.64 -19.24 -28.45
C LYS A 207 21.26 -19.88 -28.54
N VAL A 208 21.16 -20.99 -29.25
CA VAL A 208 19.93 -21.79 -29.39
C VAL A 208 19.97 -22.92 -28.37
N ASN A 209 19.01 -22.94 -27.46
CA ASN A 209 18.84 -24.06 -26.52
C ASN A 209 17.82 -25.03 -27.11
N GLY A 210 18.23 -26.28 -27.34
CA GLY A 210 17.39 -27.37 -27.82
C GLY A 210 17.25 -28.49 -26.79
N ILE A 211 16.31 -29.40 -27.05
CA ILE A 211 16.18 -30.67 -26.32
C ILE A 211 16.60 -31.76 -27.30
N GLU A 212 17.59 -32.55 -26.94
CA GLU A 212 18.06 -33.66 -27.77
C GLU A 212 17.35 -34.95 -27.33
N PHE A 213 16.66 -35.58 -28.28
CA PHE A 213 16.00 -36.85 -28.07
C PHE A 213 16.80 -37.94 -28.77
N ASP A 214 17.27 -38.89 -27.98
CA ASP A 214 17.78 -40.15 -28.47
C ASP A 214 16.57 -41.04 -28.82
N TRP A 215 16.45 -41.39 -30.10
CA TRP A 215 15.29 -42.10 -30.65
C TRP A 215 15.05 -43.44 -29.94
N GLU A 216 16.10 -44.18 -29.57
CA GLU A 216 15.95 -45.47 -28.91
C GLU A 216 15.38 -45.32 -27.49
N LYS A 217 15.86 -44.31 -26.76
CA LYS A 217 15.33 -43.97 -25.42
C LYS A 217 13.89 -43.49 -25.48
N LEU A 218 13.55 -42.69 -26.50
CA LEU A 218 12.19 -42.19 -26.70
C LEU A 218 11.22 -43.33 -27.03
N ARG A 219 11.61 -44.24 -27.93
CA ARG A 219 10.85 -45.43 -28.33
C ARG A 219 10.51 -46.30 -27.12
N ASN A 220 11.51 -46.59 -26.27
CA ASN A 220 11.32 -47.40 -25.07
C ASN A 220 10.43 -46.71 -24.02
N LYS A 221 10.57 -45.39 -23.85
CA LYS A 221 9.79 -44.63 -22.85
C LYS A 221 8.32 -44.46 -23.24
N LEU A 222 8.03 -44.31 -24.53
CA LEU A 222 6.66 -44.15 -25.04
C LEU A 222 5.97 -45.49 -25.37
N GLY A 223 6.67 -46.62 -25.23
CA GLY A 223 6.12 -47.95 -25.54
C GLY A 223 5.74 -48.10 -27.01
N LEU A 224 6.45 -47.44 -27.92
CA LEU A 224 6.12 -47.45 -29.34
C LEU A 224 6.62 -48.74 -30.00
N THR A 225 5.69 -49.62 -30.38
CA THR A 225 5.95 -50.79 -31.23
C THR A 225 5.73 -50.39 -32.69
N PHE A 226 6.78 -50.46 -33.50
CA PHE A 226 6.66 -50.30 -34.94
C PHE A 226 6.78 -51.68 -35.59
N GLU A 227 5.71 -52.12 -36.24
CA GLU A 227 5.80 -53.20 -37.22
C GLU A 227 6.26 -52.59 -38.54
N ALA A 228 7.27 -53.18 -39.19
CA ALA A 228 7.65 -52.76 -40.52
C ALA A 228 6.46 -53.02 -41.45
N MET A 229 5.91 -51.97 -42.08
CA MET A 229 5.00 -52.15 -43.20
C MET A 229 5.81 -52.63 -44.40
N ASP A 230 5.97 -53.94 -44.52
CA ASP A 230 6.48 -54.57 -45.73
C ASP A 230 5.34 -54.61 -46.76
N ARG A 231 5.15 -53.49 -47.47
CA ARG A 231 4.35 -53.48 -48.69
C ARG A 231 5.31 -53.63 -49.86
N PRO A 232 5.43 -54.83 -50.47
CA PRO A 232 6.22 -54.98 -51.68
C PRO A 232 5.52 -54.19 -52.81
N GLY A 233 6.10 -53.06 -53.22
CA GLY A 233 5.61 -52.29 -54.36
C GLY A 233 5.73 -50.76 -54.32
N ILE A 234 6.53 -50.16 -53.42
CA ILE A 234 6.80 -48.71 -53.47
C ILE A 234 8.31 -48.51 -53.53
N LEU A 235 8.82 -48.31 -54.76
CA LEU A 235 10.06 -47.61 -55.07
C LEU A 235 9.82 -46.09 -55.01
#